data_AF-A0A498LBP1-F1
#
_entry.id   AF-A0A498LBP1-F1
#
_cell.length_a   1.000
_cell.length_b   1.000
_cell.length_c   1.000
_cell.angle_alpha   90.00
_cell.angle_beta   90.00
_cell.angle_gamma   90.00
#
_symmetry.space_group_name_H-M   'P 1'
#
loop_
_entity.id
_entity.type
_entity.pdbx_description
1 polymer ?
#
loop_
_entity_poly.entity_id
_entity_poly.type
_entity_poly.pdbx_seq_one_letter_code
_entity_poly.pdbx_strand_id
1 'polypeptide(L)'
;MAGPELLLDSSIRLWVVLPIVFITFIVGVLRHYVTQLLHNDKKVDLQQVSDSQVLLRSRILRENGKYIPKQSFAMRKHYFNNPETGFFKVVKRKVIPKNPMTDTSMLTDMMKGNLTNVLPMILIGGWINWAFSGFVTTADQSRIMQDQMTGAAMAMPPDPNKAFKSEWEALEIVEHKWALENVEEELMCQDLNFRGLFS
;
A
#
# COMPACT_ATOMS: atom_id res chain seq x y z
N MET A 1 -6.65 -50.42 3.07
CA MET A 1 -7.35 -49.30 2.39
C MET A 1 -8.41 -48.80 3.36
N ALA A 2 -8.08 -47.77 4.14
CA ALA A 2 -9.06 -47.15 5.03
C ALA A 2 -10.09 -46.42 4.17
N GLY A 3 -11.34 -46.87 4.18
CA GLY A 3 -12.43 -46.15 3.54
C GLY A 3 -12.64 -44.80 4.22
N PRO A 4 -13.27 -43.82 3.56
CA PRO A 4 -13.59 -42.55 4.19
C PRO A 4 -14.54 -42.79 5.38
N GLU A 5 -14.08 -42.58 6.62
CA GLU A 5 -14.86 -42.75 7.86
C GLU A 5 -15.89 -41.62 8.10
N LEU A 6 -16.63 -41.23 7.07
CA LEU A 6 -17.87 -40.46 7.22
C LEU A 6 -18.72 -40.53 5.94
N LEU A 7 -19.75 -41.38 5.93
CA LEU A 7 -20.79 -41.37 4.90
C LEU A 7 -21.80 -40.26 5.23
N LEU A 8 -21.57 -39.07 4.66
CA LEU A 8 -22.54 -37.97 4.73
C LEU A 8 -23.74 -38.28 3.82
N ASP A 9 -24.95 -38.08 4.33
CA ASP A 9 -26.18 -38.22 3.54
C ASP A 9 -26.15 -37.27 2.34
N SER A 10 -26.42 -37.80 1.14
CA SER A 10 -26.34 -37.05 -0.12
C SER A 10 -27.35 -35.91 -0.16
N SER A 11 -28.45 -36.01 0.60
CA SER A 11 -29.47 -34.97 0.72
C SER A 11 -28.93 -33.70 1.40
N ILE A 12 -28.00 -33.83 2.35
CA ILE A 12 -27.38 -32.68 3.05
C ILE A 12 -26.57 -31.83 2.05
N ARG A 13 -25.95 -32.44 1.04
CA ARG A 13 -25.18 -31.71 0.03
C ARG A 13 -26.05 -30.76 -0.82
N LEU A 14 -27.23 -31.22 -1.22
CA LEU A 14 -28.10 -30.44 -2.10
C LEU A 14 -28.94 -29.42 -1.32
N TRP A 15 -29.39 -29.78 -0.11
CA TRP A 15 -30.30 -28.94 0.68
C TRP A 15 -29.59 -27.98 1.63
N VAL A 16 -28.34 -28.25 2.00
CA VAL A 16 -27.58 -27.41 2.92
C VAL A 16 -26.42 -26.72 2.21
N VAL A 17 -25.56 -27.47 1.50
CA VAL A 17 -24.36 -26.87 0.90
C VAL A 17 -24.68 -25.92 -0.25
N LEU A 18 -25.57 -26.30 -1.17
CA LEU A 18 -25.90 -25.46 -2.34
C LEU A 18 -26.59 -24.13 -1.92
N PRO A 19 -27.57 -24.11 -0.99
CA PRO A 19 -28.13 -22.87 -0.48
C PRO A 19 -27.12 -22.01 0.29
N ILE A 20 -26.23 -22.61 1.08
CA ILE A 20 -25.15 -21.87 1.77
C ILE A 20 -24.25 -21.17 0.76
N VAL A 21 -23.82 -21.86 -0.29
CA VAL A 21 -22.96 -21.27 -1.34
C VAL A 21 -23.69 -20.13 -2.05
N PHE A 22 -24.98 -20.29 -2.34
CA PHE A 22 -25.77 -19.24 -2.98
C PHE A 22 -25.96 -18.00 -2.09
N ILE A 23 -26.30 -18.18 -0.81
CA ILE A 23 -26.48 -17.08 0.14
C ILE A 23 -25.14 -16.37 0.39
N THR A 24 -24.06 -17.11 0.61
CA THR A 24 -22.72 -16.53 0.83
C THR A 24 -22.22 -15.77 -0.39
N PHE A 25 -22.53 -16.22 -1.60
CA PHE A 25 -22.23 -15.50 -2.84
C PHE A 25 -22.97 -14.16 -2.90
N ILE A 26 -24.28 -14.14 -2.67
CA ILE A 26 -25.09 -12.90 -2.69
C ILE A 26 -24.61 -11.92 -1.61
N VAL A 27 -24.35 -12.40 -0.40
CA VAL A 27 -23.81 -11.58 0.70
C VAL A 27 -22.44 -11.01 0.34
N GLY A 28 -21.58 -11.78 -0.35
CA GLY A 28 -20.30 -11.32 -0.86
C GLY A 28 -20.43 -10.19 -1.89
N VAL A 29 -21.35 -10.33 -2.84
CA VAL A 29 -21.67 -9.31 -3.84
C VAL A 29 -22.23 -8.04 -3.18
N LEU A 30 -23.19 -8.19 -2.26
CA LEU A 30 -23.74 -7.07 -1.50
C LEU A 30 -22.67 -6.33 -0.70
N ARG A 31 -21.78 -7.06 -0.01
CA ARG A 31 -20.64 -6.47 0.71
C ARG A 31 -19.76 -5.63 -0.22
N HIS A 32 -19.44 -6.14 -1.41
CA HIS A 32 -18.60 -5.42 -2.37
C HIS A 32 -19.20 -4.05 -2.74
N TYR A 33 -20.48 -4.04 -3.09
CA TYR A 33 -21.18 -2.81 -3.44
C TYR A 33 -21.35 -1.86 -2.24
N VAL A 34 -21.66 -2.38 -1.06
CA VAL A 34 -21.73 -1.58 0.18
C VAL A 34 -20.38 -0.96 0.53
N THR A 35 -19.28 -1.69 0.33
CA THR A 35 -17.92 -1.19 0.59
C THR A 35 -17.52 -0.10 -0.40
N GLN A 36 -17.86 -0.25 -1.68
CA GLN A 36 -17.67 0.81 -2.68
C GLN A 36 -18.50 2.05 -2.37
N LEU A 37 -19.73 1.87 -1.90
CA LEU A 37 -20.61 2.99 -1.53
C LEU A 37 -20.13 3.72 -0.26
N LEU A 38 -19.53 3.00 0.68
CA LEU A 38 -18.93 3.54 1.91
C LEU A 38 -17.51 4.09 1.69
N HIS A 39 -16.92 3.89 0.50
CA HIS A 39 -15.64 4.48 0.18
C HIS A 39 -15.79 6.00 0.15
N ASN A 40 -15.03 6.67 1.01
CA ASN A 40 -15.08 8.12 1.12
C ASN A 40 -13.69 8.65 0.79
N ASP A 41 -13.59 9.46 -0.26
CA ASP A 41 -12.38 10.18 -0.60
C ASP A 41 -12.14 11.23 0.47
N LYS A 42 -11.22 10.92 1.39
CA LYS A 42 -10.82 11.87 2.43
C LYS A 42 -10.27 13.12 1.77
N LYS A 43 -10.75 14.29 2.22
CA LYS A 43 -10.20 15.57 1.80
C LYS A 43 -8.70 15.59 2.12
N VAL A 44 -7.88 15.55 1.07
CA VAL A 44 -6.44 15.52 1.23
C VAL A 44 -5.97 16.91 1.62
N ASP A 45 -5.14 16.99 2.66
CA ASP A 45 -4.48 18.24 3.02
C ASP A 45 -3.47 18.62 1.94
N LEU A 46 -3.64 19.80 1.34
CA LEU A 46 -2.77 20.31 0.28
C LEU A 46 -1.30 20.36 0.74
N GLN A 47 -1.08 20.64 2.02
CA GLN A 47 0.26 20.71 2.58
C GLN A 47 0.91 19.32 2.62
N GLN A 48 0.17 18.28 3.02
CA GLN A 48 0.66 16.90 3.00
C GLN A 48 0.95 16.40 1.58
N VAL A 49 0.10 16.74 0.61
CA VAL A 49 0.34 16.40 -0.80
C VAL A 49 1.61 17.08 -1.31
N SER A 50 1.76 18.37 -1.05
CA SER A 50 2.96 19.14 -1.43
C SER A 50 4.23 18.50 -0.84
N ASP A 51 4.22 18.18 0.45
CA ASP A 51 5.34 17.53 1.13
C ASP A 51 5.67 16.16 0.51
N SER A 52 4.65 15.36 0.18
CA SER A 52 4.84 14.06 -0.49
C SER A 52 5.45 14.20 -1.90
N GLN A 53 5.04 15.22 -2.67
CA GLN A 53 5.58 15.50 -4.00
C GLN A 53 7.02 15.98 -3.93
N VAL A 54 7.38 16.80 -2.94
CA VAL A 54 8.76 17.25 -2.74
C VAL A 54 9.67 16.07 -2.36
N LEU A 55 9.21 15.15 -1.52
CA LEU A 55 9.92 13.91 -1.21
C LEU A 55 10.13 13.05 -2.47
N LEU A 56 9.09 12.88 -3.29
CA LEU A 56 9.21 12.16 -4.57
C LEU A 56 10.20 12.85 -5.52
N ARG A 57 10.18 14.17 -5.59
CA ARG A 57 11.13 14.94 -6.40
C ARG A 57 12.57 14.74 -5.94
N SER A 58 12.82 14.72 -4.63
CA SER A 58 14.13 14.41 -4.05
C SER A 58 14.58 12.99 -4.41
N ARG A 59 13.67 12.01 -4.29
CA ARG A 59 13.93 10.62 -4.67
C ARG A 59 14.31 10.50 -6.15
N ILE A 60 13.53 11.11 -7.04
CA ILE A 60 13.83 11.11 -8.49
C ILE A 60 15.17 11.78 -8.77
N LEU A 61 15.50 12.87 -8.08
CA LEU A 61 16.80 13.53 -8.22
C LEU A 61 17.93 12.60 -7.81
N ARG A 62 17.77 11.84 -6.72
CA ARG A 62 18.76 10.86 -6.25
C ARG A 62 18.93 9.69 -7.22
N GLU A 63 17.83 9.12 -7.71
CA GLU A 63 17.86 7.92 -8.54
C GLU A 63 18.24 8.21 -10.00
N ASN A 64 17.69 9.30 -10.56
CA ASN A 64 17.80 9.65 -11.98
C ASN A 64 18.63 10.92 -12.24
N GLY A 65 19.28 11.48 -11.21
CA GLY A 65 20.14 12.67 -11.35
C GLY A 65 21.37 12.49 -12.25
N LYS A 66 21.69 11.26 -12.63
CA LYS A 66 22.82 10.91 -13.52
C LYS A 66 22.71 11.42 -14.95
N TYR A 67 21.51 11.80 -15.41
CA TYR A 67 21.27 12.28 -16.77
C TYR A 67 21.32 13.81 -16.93
N ILE A 68 21.42 14.58 -15.84
CA ILE A 68 21.46 16.06 -15.88
C ILE A 68 22.87 16.62 -15.65
N PRO A 69 23.20 17.84 -16.16
CA PRO A 69 24.43 18.62 -15.91
C PRO A 69 24.93 18.53 -14.45
N LYS A 70 26.23 18.27 -14.22
CA LYS A 70 26.80 18.08 -12.87
C LYS A 70 26.55 19.34 -12.04
N GLN A 71 26.68 20.50 -12.68
CA GLN A 71 26.30 21.80 -12.14
C GLN A 71 24.81 21.88 -11.78
N SER A 72 23.94 21.41 -12.67
CA SER A 72 22.49 21.33 -12.46
C SER A 72 22.11 20.42 -11.30
N PHE A 73 22.77 19.27 -11.15
CA PHE A 73 22.58 18.37 -10.04
C PHE A 73 23.07 19.00 -8.73
N ALA A 74 24.27 19.58 -8.73
CA ALA A 74 24.83 20.26 -7.56
C ALA A 74 23.95 21.42 -7.09
N MET A 75 23.40 22.24 -8.00
CA MET A 75 22.48 23.32 -7.66
C MET A 75 21.19 22.79 -7.01
N ARG A 76 20.61 21.70 -7.54
CA ARG A 76 19.39 21.07 -6.98
C ARG A 76 19.68 20.39 -5.64
N LYS A 77 20.82 19.69 -5.52
CA LYS A 77 21.28 19.10 -4.24
C LYS A 77 21.49 20.18 -3.20
N HIS A 78 22.10 21.30 -3.57
CA HIS A 78 22.30 22.46 -2.70
C HIS A 78 20.96 23.05 -2.22
N TYR A 79 19.96 23.20 -3.11
CA TYR A 79 18.63 23.67 -2.73
C TYR A 79 17.96 22.80 -1.64
N PHE A 80 18.16 21.48 -1.68
CA PHE A 80 17.61 20.57 -0.68
C PHE A 80 18.45 20.49 0.59
N ASN A 81 19.78 20.42 0.45
CA ASN A 81 20.69 20.06 1.54
C ASN A 81 21.44 21.22 2.19
N ASN A 82 21.29 22.46 1.71
CA ASN A 82 21.98 23.61 2.32
C ASN A 82 21.68 23.70 3.83
N PRO A 83 22.71 23.89 4.68
CA PRO A 83 22.56 23.87 6.14
C PRO A 83 21.66 24.98 6.68
N GLU A 84 21.59 26.13 6.01
CA GLU A 84 20.87 27.33 6.45
C GLU A 84 19.56 27.56 5.66
N THR A 85 19.58 27.31 4.35
CA THR A 85 18.47 27.62 3.43
C THR A 85 17.79 26.39 2.82
N GLY A 86 18.26 25.19 3.14
CA GLY A 86 17.77 23.95 2.55
C GLY A 86 16.32 23.64 2.92
N PHE A 87 15.52 23.21 1.94
CA PHE A 87 14.09 22.93 2.13
C PHE A 87 13.84 21.98 3.33
N PHE A 88 14.63 20.90 3.46
CA PHE A 88 14.45 19.90 4.52
C PHE A 88 14.81 20.38 5.93
N LYS A 89 15.59 21.47 6.06
CA LYS A 89 15.97 22.05 7.36
C LYS A 89 15.07 23.22 7.77
N VAL A 90 14.69 24.06 6.80
CA VAL A 90 13.85 25.25 7.02
C VAL A 90 12.39 24.85 7.25
N VAL A 91 11.88 23.90 6.46
CA VAL A 91 10.47 23.49 6.53
C VAL A 91 10.31 22.43 7.61
N LYS A 92 10.27 22.87 8.88
CA LYS A 92 9.85 22.02 10.00
C LYS A 92 8.34 22.10 10.12
N ARG A 93 7.66 20.98 9.89
CA ARG A 93 6.21 20.92 10.14
C ARG A 93 5.99 20.77 11.63
N LYS A 94 5.01 21.50 12.17
CA LYS A 94 4.45 21.19 13.49
C LYS A 94 3.70 19.87 13.36
N VAL A 95 4.44 18.78 13.40
CA VAL A 95 3.89 17.48 13.72
C VAL A 95 3.53 17.62 15.19
N ILE A 96 2.28 17.98 15.45
CA ILE A 96 1.69 17.68 16.75
C ILE A 96 1.92 16.18 16.86
N PRO A 97 2.74 15.69 17.81
CA PRO A 97 2.87 14.27 18.02
C PRO A 97 1.47 13.81 18.38
N LYS A 98 0.77 13.29 17.39
CA LYS A 98 -0.58 12.78 17.54
C LYS A 98 -0.38 11.49 18.30
N ASN A 99 -0.27 11.62 19.62
CA ASN A 99 -0.18 10.49 20.50
C ASN A 99 -1.37 9.58 20.17
N PRO A 100 -1.15 8.28 19.97
CA PRO A 100 -2.22 7.34 19.63
C PRO A 100 -3.29 7.23 20.73
N MET A 101 -3.09 7.88 21.88
CA MET A 101 -4.04 7.99 22.97
C MET A 101 -5.00 9.19 22.87
N THR A 102 -4.72 10.20 22.03
CA THR A 102 -5.50 11.46 21.98
C THR A 102 -6.14 11.77 20.63
N ASP A 103 -5.65 11.19 19.53
CA ASP A 103 -6.23 11.37 18.20
C ASP A 103 -7.11 10.18 17.80
N THR A 104 -8.32 10.16 18.35
CA THR A 104 -9.38 9.18 18.05
C THR A 104 -9.63 9.04 16.55
N SER A 105 -9.36 10.06 15.72
CA SER A 105 -9.66 10.06 14.27
C SER A 105 -8.80 9.12 13.43
N MET A 106 -7.47 9.14 13.56
CA MET A 106 -6.58 8.28 12.75
C MET A 106 -6.60 6.82 13.21
N LEU A 107 -6.72 6.60 14.52
CA LEU A 107 -6.95 5.28 15.08
C LEU A 107 -8.30 4.72 14.65
N THR A 108 -9.37 5.55 14.65
CA THR A 108 -10.67 5.15 14.10
C THR A 108 -10.57 4.80 12.64
N ASP A 109 -9.78 5.51 11.84
CA ASP A 109 -9.65 5.24 10.40
C ASP A 109 -8.89 3.94 10.09
N MET A 110 -7.81 3.67 10.82
CA MET A 110 -7.04 2.43 10.70
C MET A 110 -7.85 1.24 11.25
N MET A 111 -8.51 1.42 12.39
CA MET A 111 -9.41 0.42 12.95
C MET A 111 -10.61 0.20 12.04
N LYS A 112 -11.20 1.25 11.45
CA LYS A 112 -12.34 1.14 10.54
C LYS A 112 -11.95 0.36 9.28
N GLY A 113 -10.77 0.60 8.71
CA GLY A 113 -10.27 -0.19 7.58
C GLY A 113 -10.07 -1.67 7.90
N ASN A 114 -9.62 -1.99 9.11
CA ASN A 114 -9.48 -3.38 9.55
C ASN A 114 -10.84 -4.00 9.94
N LEU A 115 -11.72 -3.24 10.59
CA LEU A 115 -13.07 -3.61 11.01
C LEU A 115 -13.98 -3.88 9.81
N THR A 116 -13.95 -3.06 8.75
CA THR A 116 -14.74 -3.31 7.54
C THR A 116 -14.31 -4.59 6.83
N ASN A 117 -13.07 -5.04 7.03
CA ASN A 117 -12.57 -6.28 6.47
C ASN A 117 -12.92 -7.52 7.32
N VAL A 118 -12.81 -7.40 8.64
CA VAL A 118 -13.02 -8.49 9.62
C VAL A 118 -14.49 -8.67 10.00
N LEU A 119 -15.26 -7.59 10.11
CA LEU A 119 -16.66 -7.63 10.57
C LEU A 119 -17.57 -8.51 9.69
N PRO A 120 -17.52 -8.44 8.35
CA PRO A 120 -18.34 -9.30 7.51
C PRO A 120 -18.02 -10.79 7.70
N MET A 121 -16.75 -11.10 8.00
CA MET A 121 -16.29 -12.45 8.18
C MET A 121 -16.76 -13.07 9.49
N ILE A 122 -16.74 -12.29 10.58
CA ILE A 122 -17.30 -12.69 11.88
C ILE A 122 -18.82 -12.89 11.77
N LEU A 123 -19.53 -11.98 11.09
CA LEU A 123 -20.98 -12.08 10.92
C LEU A 123 -21.39 -13.32 10.10
N ILE A 124 -20.67 -13.61 9.02
CA ILE A 124 -20.91 -14.81 8.20
C ILE A 124 -20.57 -16.07 8.99
N GLY A 125 -19.45 -16.09 9.71
CA GLY A 125 -19.06 -17.21 10.58
C GLY A 125 -20.11 -17.49 11.67
N GLY A 126 -20.57 -16.46 12.36
CA GLY A 126 -21.60 -16.57 13.40
C GLY A 126 -22.97 -17.00 12.87
N TRP A 127 -23.40 -16.46 11.73
CA TRP A 127 -24.66 -16.86 11.10
C TRP A 127 -24.63 -18.31 10.60
N ILE A 128 -23.53 -18.74 9.97
CA ILE A 128 -23.37 -20.14 9.51
C ILE A 128 -23.33 -21.08 10.72
N ASN A 129 -22.60 -20.73 11.77
CA ASN A 129 -22.54 -21.56 12.99
C ASN A 129 -23.93 -21.71 13.63
N TRP A 130 -24.72 -20.64 13.72
CA TRP A 130 -26.08 -20.70 14.25
C TRP A 130 -27.04 -21.48 13.34
N ALA A 131 -26.98 -21.27 12.03
CA ALA A 131 -27.91 -21.90 11.07
C ALA A 131 -27.61 -23.40 10.82
N PHE A 132 -26.37 -23.85 11.04
CA PHE A 132 -25.92 -25.21 10.70
C PHE A 132 -25.22 -25.97 11.83
N SER A 133 -25.37 -25.52 13.08
CA SER A 133 -24.80 -26.11 14.32
C SER A 133 -25.06 -27.62 14.50
N GLY A 134 -26.06 -28.19 13.80
CA GLY A 134 -26.50 -29.58 13.95
C GLY A 134 -25.91 -30.61 12.98
N PHE A 135 -25.06 -30.21 12.02
CA PHE A 135 -24.49 -31.12 11.02
C PHE A 135 -22.97 -30.99 10.91
N VAL A 136 -22.26 -32.12 10.82
CA VAL A 136 -20.80 -32.13 10.56
C VAL A 136 -20.54 -31.62 9.15
N THR A 137 -19.98 -30.43 9.04
CA THR A 137 -19.55 -29.82 7.77
C THR A 137 -18.02 -29.86 7.67
N THR A 138 -17.49 -30.14 6.49
CA THR A 138 -16.04 -30.37 6.25
C THR A 138 -15.20 -29.09 6.21
N ALA A 139 -15.76 -27.94 6.60
CA ALA A 139 -15.12 -26.64 6.45
C ALA A 139 -14.66 -26.11 7.82
N ASP A 140 -13.37 -26.31 8.13
CA ASP A 140 -12.69 -25.68 9.27
C ASP A 140 -12.65 -24.14 9.08
N GLN A 141 -13.72 -23.47 9.54
CA GLN A 141 -13.88 -22.02 9.51
C GLN A 141 -12.83 -21.26 10.34
N SER A 142 -12.21 -21.95 11.30
CA SER A 142 -11.26 -21.42 12.28
C SER A 142 -9.92 -20.98 11.69
N ARG A 143 -9.48 -21.56 10.56
CA ARG A 143 -8.20 -21.19 9.92
C ARG A 143 -8.25 -19.85 9.19
N ILE A 144 -9.39 -19.50 8.60
CA ILE A 144 -9.50 -18.28 7.80
C ILE A 144 -9.41 -17.04 8.70
N MET A 145 -9.87 -17.14 9.95
CA MET A 145 -9.92 -16.02 10.91
C MET A 145 -8.55 -15.70 11.53
N GLN A 146 -7.62 -16.66 11.55
CA GLN A 146 -6.31 -16.49 12.19
C GLN A 146 -5.28 -15.78 11.27
N ASP A 147 -5.38 -15.99 9.94
CA ASP A 147 -4.43 -15.41 8.97
C ASP A 147 -4.65 -13.90 8.69
N GLN A 148 -5.81 -13.32 9.02
CA GLN A 148 -6.07 -11.89 8.80
C GLN A 148 -5.69 -10.99 9.98
N MET A 149 -5.61 -11.50 11.21
CA MET A 149 -5.32 -10.66 12.39
C MET A 149 -3.83 -10.38 12.61
N THR A 150 -2.92 -11.04 11.90
CA THR A 150 -1.46 -10.87 12.07
C THR A 150 -0.82 -9.93 11.04
N GLY A 151 -1.51 -9.55 9.95
CA GLY A 151 -0.92 -8.78 8.84
C GLY A 151 -1.14 -7.26 8.85
N ALA A 152 -2.00 -6.72 9.73
CA ALA A 152 -2.47 -5.32 9.62
C ALA A 152 -1.70 -4.29 10.48
N ALA A 153 -0.56 -4.65 11.07
CA ALA A 153 0.15 -3.80 12.03
C ALA A 153 1.20 -2.84 11.43
N MET A 154 1.39 -2.78 10.10
CA MET A 154 2.52 -2.06 9.50
C MET A 154 2.09 -1.15 8.33
N ALA A 155 1.56 0.03 8.65
CA ALA A 155 1.63 1.19 7.76
C ALA A 155 1.16 2.46 8.49
N MET A 156 1.88 2.85 9.56
CA MET A 156 1.78 4.25 9.99
C MET A 156 2.44 5.12 8.90
N PRO A 157 1.77 6.16 8.38
CA PRO A 157 2.42 7.15 7.54
C PRO A 157 3.64 7.68 8.28
N PRO A 158 4.85 7.63 7.69
CA PRO A 158 6.04 8.14 8.36
C PRO A 158 5.85 9.63 8.67
N ASP A 159 6.22 10.05 9.88
CA ASP A 159 6.21 11.47 10.25
C ASP A 159 6.98 12.29 9.20
N PRO A 160 6.41 13.40 8.67
CA PRO A 160 7.02 14.16 7.59
C PRO A 160 8.40 14.69 7.98
N ASN A 161 8.59 15.10 9.24
CA ASN A 161 9.89 15.55 9.74
C ASN A 161 10.95 14.42 9.77
N LYS A 162 10.54 13.18 10.07
CA LYS A 162 11.43 12.02 10.03
C LYS A 162 11.78 11.67 8.57
N ALA A 163 10.79 11.71 7.68
CA ALA A 163 10.97 11.51 6.26
C ALA A 163 11.92 12.56 5.63
N PHE A 164 11.76 13.84 5.98
CA PHE A 164 12.66 14.91 5.53
C PHE A 164 14.10 14.72 6.01
N LYS A 165 14.28 14.33 7.28
CA LYS A 165 15.62 14.06 7.81
C LYS A 165 16.26 12.87 7.09
N SER A 166 15.54 11.78 6.89
CA SER A 166 16.06 10.61 6.19
C SER A 166 16.41 10.92 4.73
N GLU A 167 15.61 11.73 4.03
CA GLU A 167 15.91 12.14 2.65
C GLU A 167 17.10 13.11 2.59
N TRP A 168 17.25 14.00 3.57
CA TRP A 168 18.41 14.89 3.66
C TRP A 168 19.72 14.11 3.81
N GLU A 169 19.78 13.16 4.75
CA GLU A 169 20.93 12.27 4.96
C GLU A 169 21.20 11.40 3.73
N ALA A 170 20.14 10.86 3.12
CA ALA A 170 20.26 10.06 1.91
C ALA A 170 20.83 10.87 0.73
N LEU A 171 20.36 12.11 0.53
CA LEU A 171 20.81 12.96 -0.56
C LEU A 171 22.24 13.50 -0.34
N GLU A 172 22.68 13.58 0.92
CA GLU A 172 24.03 14.03 1.27
C GLU A 172 25.10 13.07 0.75
N ILE A 173 24.85 11.76 0.88
CA ILE A 173 25.77 10.69 0.46
C ILE A 173 25.81 10.53 -1.07
N VAL A 174 24.82 11.05 -1.80
CA VAL A 174 24.70 10.80 -3.25
C VAL A 174 25.69 11.63 -4.04
N GLU A 175 26.51 10.94 -4.82
CA GLU A 175 27.44 11.54 -5.76
C GLU A 175 26.86 11.58 -7.18
N HIS A 176 27.27 12.59 -7.95
CA HIS A 176 26.88 12.70 -9.35
C HIS A 176 27.79 11.85 -10.22
N LYS A 177 27.25 10.77 -10.78
CA LYS A 177 27.89 9.99 -11.82
C LYS A 177 27.25 10.34 -13.16
N TRP A 178 28.02 11.00 -14.03
CA TRP A 178 27.55 11.41 -15.34
C TRP A 178 27.37 10.20 -16.25
N ALA A 179 26.14 9.92 -16.67
CA ALA A 179 25.87 8.74 -17.51
C ALA A 179 26.22 8.97 -19.00
N LEU A 180 26.27 10.21 -19.44
CA LEU A 180 26.43 10.59 -20.85
C LEU A 180 27.87 11.04 -21.17
N GLU A 181 28.89 10.45 -20.52
CA GLU A 181 30.28 10.98 -20.59
C GLU A 181 30.99 10.42 -21.82
N ASN A 182 30.67 9.16 -22.13
CA ASN A 182 31.22 8.41 -23.25
C ASN A 182 30.16 8.14 -24.33
N VAL A 183 29.05 8.90 -24.31
CA VAL A 183 27.92 8.64 -25.22
C VAL A 183 28.31 8.89 -26.67
N GLU A 184 29.22 9.83 -26.91
CA GLU A 184 29.78 10.11 -28.23
C GLU A 184 30.58 8.91 -28.75
N GLU A 185 31.42 8.31 -27.92
CA GLU A 185 32.22 7.14 -28.29
C GLU A 185 31.35 5.91 -28.55
N GLU A 186 30.35 5.67 -27.69
CA GLU A 186 29.38 4.58 -27.87
C GLU A 186 28.57 4.74 -29.16
N LEU A 187 28.14 5.96 -29.48
CA LEU A 187 27.38 6.26 -30.69
C LEU A 187 28.24 6.10 -31.95
N MET A 188 29.51 6.52 -31.91
CA MET A 188 30.43 6.36 -33.04
C MET A 188 30.83 4.91 -33.29
N CYS A 189 30.76 4.03 -32.28
CA CYS A 189 31.06 2.60 -32.43
C CYS A 189 29.92 1.79 -33.06
N GLN A 190 28.74 2.37 -33.24
CA GLN A 190 27.56 1.66 -33.76
C GLN A 190 27.03 2.34 -35.03
N ASP A 191 26.65 1.54 -36.03
CA ASP A 191 25.94 2.06 -37.19
C ASP A 191 24.53 2.52 -36.78
N LEU A 192 24.11 3.68 -37.29
CA LEU A 192 22.81 4.26 -37.00
C LEU A 192 21.70 3.40 -37.61
N ASN A 193 20.83 2.85 -36.76
CA ASN A 193 19.72 2.00 -37.19
C ASN A 193 18.51 2.84 -37.63
N PHE A 194 18.46 3.18 -38.93
CA PHE A 194 17.34 3.92 -39.54
C PHE A 194 16.25 3.04 -40.16
N ARG A 195 16.27 1.72 -39.91
CA ARG A 195 15.51 0.72 -40.69
C ARG A 195 13.97 0.85 -40.62
N GLY A 196 13.43 1.69 -39.74
CA GLY A 196 11.99 2.01 -39.63
C GLY A 196 11.67 3.51 -39.69
N LEU A 197 12.62 4.39 -40.03
CA LEU A 197 12.39 5.84 -40.07
C LEU A 197 11.81 6.32 -41.43
N PHE A 198 11.89 5.49 -42.47
CA PHE A 198 11.51 5.81 -43.85
C PHE A 198 10.49 4.83 -44.46
N SER A 199 9.78 4.05 -43.64
CA SER A 199 8.59 3.28 -44.07
C SER A 199 7.32 3.94 -43.56
#